data_AF-I3MXS6-F1
#
_entry.id   AF-I3MXS6-F1
#
_cell.length_a   1.000
_cell.length_b   1.000
_cell.length_c   1.000
_cell.angle_alpha   90.00
_cell.angle_beta   90.00
_cell.angle_gamma   90.00
#
_symmetry.space_group_name_H-M   'P 1'
#
loop_
_entity.id
_entity.type
_entity.pdbx_description
1 polymer ?
#
loop_
_entity_poly.entity_id
_entity_poly.type
_entity_poly.pdbx_seq_one_letter_code
_entity_poly.pdbx_strand_id
1 'polypeptide(L)'
;MKDLLGDLEVGLDSLATVEDSVKKRIVVAARDNWANYFSRIFPVSGESGSDVQLLGVSHRGLKLLKVTQGPSFHLDQLKTLCSYSFAEVLGVECQGSSTLELSLKSEQLVLHTARARAIKAIVDQFLSELRKDSGYVIALRSYITDDHSLLSFHRGDLIKLLPVADLEPGWQFGSAGGRSGLFPADMVQPAAAPYLPSPEQRNGWRRKSQPQLGEPGPTQWDRASEVRKTGEAE
;
A
#
# COMPACT_ATOMS: atom_id res chain seq x y z
N MET A 1 3.06 1.31 20.45
CA MET A 1 2.30 2.56 20.17
C MET A 1 2.88 3.72 20.95
N LYS A 2 3.01 3.62 22.28
CA LYS A 2 3.69 4.64 23.10
C LYS A 2 5.13 4.90 22.66
N ASP A 3 5.90 3.84 22.39
CA ASP A 3 7.33 3.98 22.05
C ASP A 3 7.58 4.70 20.71
N LEU A 4 6.64 4.58 19.76
CA LEU A 4 6.74 5.23 18.44
C LEU A 4 6.20 6.67 18.43
N LEU A 5 5.34 7.02 19.40
CA LEU A 5 4.85 8.39 19.59
C LEU A 5 5.86 9.26 20.35
N GLY A 6 6.79 8.61 21.08
CA GLY A 6 7.96 9.28 21.68
C GLY A 6 8.83 9.96 20.63
N ASP A 7 9.04 9.33 19.48
CA ASP A 7 9.83 9.88 18.36
C ASP A 7 9.14 11.04 17.62
N LEU A 8 7.85 11.30 17.88
CA LEU A 8 7.11 12.47 17.36
C LEU A 8 6.99 13.61 18.40
N GLU A 9 7.62 13.51 19.58
CA GLU A 9 7.52 14.47 20.68
C GLU A 9 6.06 14.77 21.11
N VAL A 10 5.13 13.83 20.93
CA VAL A 10 3.73 14.03 21.35
C VAL A 10 3.54 13.41 22.74
N GLY A 11 3.81 14.21 23.78
CA GLY A 11 3.45 13.87 25.15
C GLY A 11 1.96 13.55 25.26
N LEU A 12 1.61 12.41 25.85
CA LEU A 12 0.23 11.91 25.96
C LEU A 12 -0.70 12.91 26.67
N ASP A 13 -0.15 13.78 27.51
CA ASP A 13 -0.88 14.72 28.37
C ASP A 13 -1.33 16.01 27.65
N SER A 14 -0.93 16.23 26.39
CA SER A 14 -1.22 17.47 25.64
C SER A 14 -2.20 17.28 24.47
N LEU A 15 -2.72 16.08 24.22
CA LEU A 15 -3.55 15.82 23.01
C LEU A 15 -4.89 16.60 23.00
N ALA A 16 -5.34 17.12 24.15
CA ALA A 16 -6.51 17.97 24.25
C ALA A 16 -6.31 19.35 23.59
N THR A 17 -5.09 19.90 23.61
CA THR A 17 -4.72 21.22 23.05
C THR A 17 -4.04 21.13 21.68
N VAL A 18 -3.72 19.92 21.22
CA VAL A 18 -3.07 19.68 19.92
C VAL A 18 -4.02 20.01 18.77
N GLU A 19 -3.53 20.82 17.83
CA GLU A 19 -4.24 21.20 16.60
C GLU A 19 -4.76 19.97 15.84
N ASP A 20 -5.95 20.10 15.26
CA ASP A 20 -6.57 19.06 14.42
C ASP A 20 -5.68 18.64 13.25
N SER A 21 -4.82 19.54 12.77
CA SER A 21 -3.81 19.27 11.74
C SER A 21 -2.83 18.17 12.18
N VAL A 22 -2.37 18.20 13.43
CA VAL A 22 -1.43 17.24 14.01
C VAL A 22 -2.13 15.92 14.30
N LYS A 23 -3.36 15.94 14.85
CA LYS A 23 -4.17 14.73 15.06
C LYS A 23 -4.39 13.98 13.75
N LYS A 24 -4.76 14.69 12.67
CA LYS A 24 -4.91 14.12 11.33
C LYS A 24 -3.61 13.48 10.84
N ARG A 25 -2.47 14.15 11.02
CA ARG A 25 -1.16 13.60 10.64
C ARG A 25 -0.79 12.34 11.42
N ILE A 26 -1.07 12.29 12.72
CA ILE A 26 -0.84 11.10 13.55
C ILE A 26 -1.71 9.93 13.04
N VAL A 27 -3.00 10.17 12.80
CA VAL A 27 -3.91 9.14 12.27
C VAL A 27 -3.45 8.64 10.90
N VAL A 28 -3.04 9.55 10.01
CA VAL A 28 -2.50 9.19 8.70
C VAL A 28 -1.21 8.37 8.83
N ALA A 29 -0.28 8.77 9.70
CA ALA A 29 0.96 8.03 9.95
C ALA A 29 0.68 6.63 10.54
N ALA A 30 -0.22 6.54 11.52
CA ALA A 30 -0.68 5.27 12.09
C ALA A 30 -1.32 4.36 11.03
N ARG A 31 -2.23 4.92 10.22
CA ARG A 31 -2.88 4.24 9.11
C ARG A 31 -1.86 3.69 8.12
N ASP A 32 -0.82 4.47 7.82
CA ASP A 32 0.15 4.12 6.79
C ASP A 32 1.29 3.21 7.26
N ASN A 33 1.60 3.19 8.56
CA ASN A 33 2.71 2.43 9.13
C ASN A 33 2.28 1.17 9.91
N TRP A 34 1.03 1.09 10.38
CA TRP A 34 0.55 -0.07 11.14
C TRP A 34 -0.28 -1.00 10.27
N ALA A 35 0.42 -1.98 9.69
CA ALA A 35 -0.07 -2.88 8.64
C ALA A 35 -1.45 -3.52 8.88
N ASN A 36 -1.82 -3.80 10.14
CA ASN A 36 -3.05 -4.52 10.50
C ASN A 36 -3.96 -3.77 11.49
N TYR A 37 -3.55 -2.60 12.00
CA TYR A 37 -4.30 -1.92 13.06
C TYR A 37 -5.69 -1.47 12.59
N PHE A 38 -5.79 -1.01 11.34
CA PHE A 38 -7.05 -0.60 10.70
C PHE A 38 -7.65 -1.69 9.79
N SER A 39 -7.32 -2.95 10.04
CA SER A 39 -7.88 -4.08 9.31
C SER A 39 -9.01 -4.72 10.10
N ARG A 40 -10.13 -5.05 9.44
CA ARG A 40 -11.07 -6.03 9.98
C ARG A 40 -10.52 -7.42 9.71
N ILE A 41 -10.26 -8.17 10.78
CA ILE A 41 -9.66 -9.51 10.72
C ILE A 41 -10.75 -10.58 10.83
N PHE A 42 -10.73 -11.54 9.90
CA PHE A 42 -11.66 -12.66 9.86
C PHE A 42 -10.92 -13.99 9.95
N PRO A 43 -11.39 -14.95 10.75
CA PRO A 43 -10.89 -16.31 10.68
C PRO A 43 -11.29 -16.94 9.35
N VAL A 44 -10.31 -17.50 8.65
CA VAL A 44 -10.48 -18.18 7.36
C VAL A 44 -9.56 -19.39 7.29
N SER A 45 -9.89 -20.35 6.43
CA SER A 45 -9.00 -21.44 6.06
C SER A 45 -8.83 -21.45 4.56
N GLY A 46 -7.59 -21.57 4.08
CA GLY A 46 -7.34 -21.75 2.66
C GLY A 46 -7.68 -23.16 2.16
N GLU A 47 -7.36 -23.43 0.91
CA GLU A 47 -7.39 -24.78 0.35
C GLU A 47 -6.36 -25.71 1.02
N SER A 48 -6.47 -27.02 0.76
CA SER A 48 -5.58 -28.03 1.34
C SER A 48 -4.10 -27.66 1.15
N GLY A 49 -3.36 -27.57 2.26
CA GLY A 49 -1.93 -27.20 2.27
C GLY A 49 -1.67 -25.70 2.45
N SER A 50 -2.71 -24.86 2.52
CA SER A 50 -2.57 -23.44 2.81
C SER A 50 -2.31 -23.19 4.31
N ASP A 51 -1.29 -22.37 4.57
CA ASP A 51 -0.91 -21.91 5.91
C ASP A 51 -1.78 -20.73 6.43
N VAL A 52 -2.75 -20.30 5.63
CA VAL A 52 -3.59 -19.13 5.90
C VAL A 52 -4.59 -19.45 7.02
N GLN A 53 -4.66 -18.56 8.00
CA GLN A 53 -5.56 -18.67 9.15
C GLN A 53 -6.50 -17.47 9.29
N LEU A 54 -6.09 -16.32 8.75
CA LEU A 54 -6.79 -15.06 8.93
C LEU A 54 -6.77 -14.26 7.61
N LEU A 55 -7.88 -13.57 7.33
CA LEU A 55 -8.01 -12.57 6.27
C LEU A 55 -8.20 -11.19 6.89
N GLY A 56 -7.30 -10.26 6.60
CA GLY A 56 -7.45 -8.85 6.92
C GLY A 56 -8.04 -8.08 5.73
N VAL A 57 -9.11 -7.33 5.97
CA VAL A 57 -9.70 -6.39 5.00
C VAL A 57 -9.49 -4.96 5.50
N SER A 58 -8.84 -4.11 4.71
CA SER A 58 -8.47 -2.75 5.10
C SER A 58 -8.57 -1.77 3.92
N HIS A 59 -8.35 -0.49 4.16
CA HIS A 59 -8.26 0.54 3.12
C HIS A 59 -7.15 0.31 2.08
N ARG A 60 -6.14 -0.53 2.37
CA ARG A 60 -5.08 -0.88 1.41
C ARG A 60 -5.41 -2.10 0.55
N GLY A 61 -6.46 -2.84 0.89
CA GLY A 61 -6.79 -4.11 0.26
C GLY A 61 -6.86 -5.26 1.26
N LEU A 62 -6.55 -6.45 0.74
CA LEU A 62 -6.70 -7.74 1.40
C LEU A 62 -5.35 -8.27 1.84
N LYS A 63 -5.29 -8.93 3.00
CA LYS A 63 -4.07 -9.58 3.49
C LYS A 63 -4.37 -10.97 4.02
N LEU A 64 -3.63 -11.96 3.55
CA LEU A 64 -3.63 -13.30 4.11
C LEU A 64 -2.60 -13.36 5.22
N LEU A 65 -3.02 -13.82 6.39
CA LEU A 65 -2.21 -13.79 7.61
C LEU A 65 -2.16 -15.19 8.26
N LYS A 66 -1.04 -15.46 8.93
CA LYS A 66 -0.81 -16.61 9.79
C LYS A 66 -0.52 -16.13 11.21
N VAL A 67 -1.08 -16.81 12.20
CA VAL A 67 -0.73 -16.59 13.59
C VAL A 67 0.56 -17.36 13.90
N THR A 68 1.55 -16.65 14.42
CA THR A 68 2.84 -17.22 14.84
C THR A 68 3.05 -16.97 16.32
N GLN A 69 3.50 -17.99 17.04
CA GLN A 69 3.88 -17.84 18.46
C GLN A 69 5.13 -16.98 18.55
N GLY A 70 5.04 -15.89 19.30
CA GLY A 70 6.19 -15.05 19.62
C GLY A 70 7.20 -15.77 20.52
N PRO A 71 8.46 -15.32 20.55
CA PRO A 71 9.51 -15.90 21.42
C PRO A 71 9.26 -15.67 22.92
N SER A 72 8.28 -14.84 23.30
CA SER A 72 7.84 -14.60 24.67
C SER A 72 6.35 -14.93 24.82
N PHE A 73 5.99 -15.51 25.97
CA PHE A 73 4.69 -16.09 26.35
C PHE A 73 3.46 -15.16 26.33
N HIS A 74 3.47 -14.04 25.60
CA HIS A 74 2.45 -13.01 25.79
C HIS A 74 1.84 -12.35 24.54
N LEU A 75 2.29 -12.64 23.31
CA LEU A 75 1.56 -12.11 22.15
C LEU A 75 1.72 -12.98 20.90
N ASP A 76 0.59 -13.48 20.40
CA ASP A 76 0.45 -14.02 19.05
C ASP A 76 0.82 -12.93 18.02
N GLN A 77 1.85 -13.19 17.20
CA GLN A 77 2.26 -12.30 16.13
C GLN A 77 1.53 -12.66 14.84
N LEU A 78 1.15 -11.65 14.05
CA LEU A 78 0.51 -11.83 12.76
C LEU A 78 1.55 -11.73 11.64
N LYS A 79 1.91 -12.86 11.03
CA LYS A 79 2.76 -12.88 9.84
C LYS A 79 1.90 -12.68 8.60
N THR A 80 2.26 -11.69 7.77
CA THR A 80 1.62 -11.52 6.45
C THR A 80 2.19 -12.55 5.48
N LEU A 81 1.32 -13.37 4.90
CA LEU A 81 1.66 -14.37 3.88
C LEU A 81 1.55 -13.78 2.47
N CYS A 82 0.48 -13.05 2.21
CA CYS A 82 0.21 -12.42 0.92
C CYS A 82 -0.60 -11.12 1.10
N SER A 83 -0.53 -10.21 0.14
CA SER A 83 -1.29 -8.96 0.10
C SER A 83 -1.81 -8.72 -1.30
N TYR A 84 -3.08 -8.32 -1.42
CA TYR A 84 -3.72 -7.98 -2.68
C TYR A 84 -4.30 -6.57 -2.61
N SER A 85 -4.06 -5.76 -3.62
CA SER A 85 -4.71 -4.46 -3.80
C SER A 85 -6.13 -4.65 -4.34
N PHE A 86 -7.03 -3.70 -4.05
CA PHE A 86 -8.35 -3.67 -4.70
C PHE A 86 -8.28 -3.51 -6.22
N ALA A 87 -7.17 -2.98 -6.76
CA ALA A 87 -6.93 -2.90 -8.20
C ALA A 87 -6.77 -4.30 -8.85
N GLU A 88 -6.43 -5.32 -8.05
CA GLU A 88 -6.21 -6.70 -8.53
C GLU A 88 -7.46 -7.56 -8.41
N VAL A 89 -8.52 -7.08 -7.73
CA VAL A 89 -9.75 -7.84 -7.48
C VAL A 89 -10.71 -7.68 -8.65
N LEU A 90 -10.87 -8.74 -9.42
CA LEU A 90 -11.77 -8.81 -10.58
C LEU A 90 -13.20 -9.13 -10.16
N GLY A 91 -13.38 -9.99 -9.16
CA GLY A 91 -14.68 -10.44 -8.68
C GLY A 91 -14.62 -11.06 -7.27
N VAL A 92 -15.75 -11.04 -6.58
CA VAL A 92 -15.95 -11.63 -5.26
C VAL A 92 -17.28 -12.36 -5.24
N GLU A 93 -17.25 -13.67 -5.00
CA GLU A 93 -18.44 -14.52 -4.96
C GLU A 93 -18.49 -15.33 -3.67
N CYS A 94 -19.69 -15.78 -3.31
CA CYS A 94 -19.87 -16.72 -2.20
C CYS A 94 -20.52 -17.99 -2.73
N GLN A 95 -19.85 -19.12 -2.55
CA GLN A 95 -20.42 -20.42 -2.80
C GLN A 95 -21.05 -20.94 -1.50
N GLY A 96 -22.38 -21.07 -1.48
CA GLY A 96 -23.10 -21.45 -0.27
C GLY A 96 -23.00 -20.43 0.87
N SER A 97 -22.85 -20.90 2.11
CA SER A 97 -22.77 -20.05 3.31
C SER A 97 -21.36 -19.84 3.86
N SER A 98 -20.39 -20.65 3.43
CA SER A 98 -19.08 -20.77 4.08
C SER A 98 -17.88 -20.68 3.16
N THR A 99 -18.07 -20.48 1.86
CA THR A 99 -16.97 -20.39 0.91
C THR A 99 -16.99 -19.01 0.24
N LEU A 100 -15.85 -18.32 0.29
CA LEU A 100 -15.59 -17.05 -0.36
C LEU A 100 -14.61 -17.29 -1.50
N GLU A 101 -15.00 -16.90 -2.71
CA GLU A 101 -14.15 -16.98 -3.89
C GLU A 101 -13.76 -15.58 -4.36
N LEU A 102 -12.47 -15.38 -4.56
CA LEU A 102 -11.89 -14.13 -5.05
C LEU A 102 -11.25 -14.41 -6.41
N SER A 103 -11.78 -13.79 -7.46
CA SER A 103 -11.12 -13.77 -8.77
C SER A 103 -10.12 -12.62 -8.78
N LEU A 104 -8.83 -12.93 -8.76
CA LEU A 104 -7.75 -11.94 -8.76
C LEU A 104 -7.11 -11.88 -10.16
N LYS A 105 -6.27 -10.86 -10.38
CA LYS A 105 -5.50 -10.72 -11.62
C LYS A 105 -4.66 -11.98 -11.92
N SER A 106 -3.96 -12.49 -10.91
CA SER A 106 -2.97 -13.57 -11.04
C SER A 106 -3.51 -14.97 -10.74
N GLU A 107 -4.58 -15.09 -9.96
CA GLU A 107 -5.05 -16.36 -9.42
C GLU A 107 -6.53 -16.33 -9.03
N GLN A 108 -7.09 -17.50 -8.74
CA GLN A 108 -8.37 -17.65 -8.06
C GLN A 108 -8.08 -18.08 -6.63
N LEU A 109 -8.59 -17.33 -5.65
CA LEU A 109 -8.38 -17.60 -4.24
C LEU A 109 -9.69 -18.06 -3.61
N VAL A 110 -9.68 -19.28 -3.06
CA VAL A 110 -10.82 -19.87 -2.35
C VAL A 110 -10.53 -19.91 -0.85
N LEU A 111 -11.43 -19.32 -0.06
CA LEU A 111 -11.32 -19.26 1.40
C LEU A 111 -12.58 -19.81 2.06
N HIS A 112 -12.40 -20.66 3.06
CA HIS A 112 -13.47 -21.21 3.88
C HIS A 112 -13.65 -20.39 5.17
N THR A 113 -14.85 -19.88 5.40
CA THR A 113 -15.18 -19.07 6.58
C THR A 113 -16.69 -18.94 6.75
N ALA A 114 -17.18 -19.09 8.00
CA ALA A 114 -18.58 -18.84 8.33
C ALA A 114 -19.02 -17.38 8.10
N ARG A 115 -18.08 -16.46 7.86
CA ARG A 115 -18.32 -15.03 7.63
C ARG A 115 -18.21 -14.61 6.16
N ALA A 116 -18.30 -15.55 5.22
CA ALA A 116 -18.09 -15.30 3.79
C ALA A 116 -18.92 -14.12 3.27
N ARG A 117 -20.23 -14.11 3.57
CA ARG A 117 -21.15 -13.01 3.17
C ARG A 117 -20.78 -11.65 3.77
N ALA A 118 -20.33 -11.63 5.02
CA ALA A 118 -19.92 -10.39 5.68
C ALA A 118 -18.63 -9.83 5.08
N ILE A 119 -17.68 -10.70 4.75
CA ILE A 119 -16.44 -10.32 4.06
C ILE A 119 -16.78 -9.78 2.67
N LYS A 120 -17.60 -10.51 1.90
CA LYS A 120 -18.05 -10.08 0.58
C LYS A 120 -18.66 -8.69 0.63
N ALA A 121 -19.59 -8.43 1.55
CA ALA A 121 -20.23 -7.12 1.69
C ALA A 121 -19.22 -5.99 1.95
N ILE A 122 -18.20 -6.24 2.78
CA ILE A 122 -17.16 -5.23 3.05
C ILE A 122 -16.28 -4.99 1.81
N VAL A 123 -15.88 -6.06 1.12
CA VAL A 123 -15.05 -5.95 -0.08
C VAL A 123 -15.82 -5.27 -1.22
N ASP A 124 -17.08 -5.65 -1.45
CA ASP A 124 -17.97 -4.99 -2.42
C ASP A 124 -18.11 -3.50 -2.12
N GLN A 125 -18.29 -3.13 -0.84
CA GLN A 125 -18.35 -1.72 -0.45
C GLN A 125 -17.07 -0.97 -0.82
N PHE A 126 -15.89 -1.51 -0.49
CA PHE A 126 -14.63 -0.89 -0.88
C PHE A 126 -14.49 -0.79 -2.39
N LEU A 127 -14.82 -1.84 -3.14
CA LEU A 127 -14.74 -1.82 -4.60
C LEU A 127 -15.68 -0.79 -5.21
N SER A 128 -16.91 -0.66 -4.71
CA SER A 128 -17.87 0.33 -5.20
C SER A 128 -17.36 1.76 -5.02
N GLU A 129 -16.77 2.07 -3.86
CA GLU A 129 -16.23 3.40 -3.57
C GLU A 129 -14.93 3.67 -4.35
N LEU A 130 -14.03 2.68 -4.43
CA LEU A 130 -12.71 2.87 -5.05
C LEU A 130 -12.74 2.86 -6.58
N ARG A 131 -13.76 2.24 -7.19
CA ARG A 131 -13.96 2.24 -8.65
C ARG A 131 -14.64 3.52 -9.14
N LYS A 132 -15.37 4.21 -8.25
CA LYS A 132 -16.08 5.44 -8.61
C LYS A 132 -15.08 6.54 -8.98
N ASP A 133 -15.23 7.08 -10.18
CA ASP A 133 -14.42 8.19 -10.72
C ASP A 133 -12.89 7.95 -10.62
N SER A 134 -12.46 6.68 -10.58
CA SER A 134 -11.05 6.34 -10.38
C SER A 134 -10.17 6.75 -11.57
N GLY A 135 -10.76 6.82 -12.76
CA GLY A 135 -10.01 6.99 -14.01
C GLY A 135 -9.21 5.75 -14.41
N TYR A 136 -9.52 4.57 -13.85
CA TYR A 136 -8.86 3.31 -14.19
C TYR A 136 -9.87 2.23 -14.59
N VAL A 137 -9.46 1.40 -15.54
CA VAL A 137 -10.16 0.18 -15.94
C VAL A 137 -9.20 -1.00 -15.91
N ILE A 138 -9.73 -2.22 -15.77
CA ILE A 138 -8.94 -3.46 -15.85
C ILE A 138 -9.43 -4.30 -17.02
N ALA A 139 -8.49 -4.84 -17.78
CA ALA A 139 -8.78 -5.69 -18.93
C ALA A 139 -9.34 -7.05 -18.52
N LEU A 140 -10.49 -7.42 -19.06
CA LEU A 140 -11.11 -8.74 -18.85
C LEU A 140 -10.57 -9.78 -19.84
N ARG A 141 -10.05 -9.33 -20.98
CA ARG A 141 -9.51 -10.13 -22.08
C ARG A 141 -8.22 -9.48 -22.60
N SER A 142 -7.40 -10.26 -23.32
CA SER A 142 -6.24 -9.71 -24.03
C SER A 142 -6.67 -9.12 -25.37
N TYR A 143 -6.07 -8.01 -25.75
CA TYR A 143 -6.24 -7.35 -27.04
C TYR A 143 -4.87 -6.97 -27.58
N ILE A 144 -4.41 -7.67 -28.63
CA ILE A 144 -3.07 -7.48 -29.21
C ILE A 144 -3.25 -7.08 -30.67
N THR A 145 -2.60 -5.98 -31.07
CA THR A 145 -2.73 -5.37 -32.39
C THR A 145 -1.42 -4.69 -32.80
N ASP A 146 -1.15 -4.67 -34.11
CA ASP A 146 0.01 -4.00 -34.71
C ASP A 146 -0.29 -2.54 -35.08
N ASP A 147 -1.55 -2.09 -34.98
CA ASP A 147 -1.94 -0.70 -35.23
C ASP A 147 -1.46 0.22 -34.09
N HIS A 148 -0.59 1.18 -34.41
CA HIS A 148 -0.01 2.12 -33.46
C HIS A 148 -1.01 3.11 -32.85
N SER A 149 -2.20 3.27 -33.43
CA SER A 149 -3.28 4.08 -32.85
C SER A 149 -4.05 3.34 -31.75
N LEU A 150 -3.93 2.01 -31.69
CA LEU A 150 -4.65 1.16 -30.77
C LEU A 150 -3.76 0.70 -29.61
N LEU A 151 -4.36 0.54 -28.43
CA LEU A 151 -3.66 0.10 -27.24
C LEU A 151 -3.68 -1.43 -27.14
N SER A 152 -2.52 -2.07 -27.26
CA SER A 152 -2.37 -3.49 -26.93
C SER A 152 -2.21 -3.73 -25.42
N PHE A 153 -2.93 -4.71 -24.87
CA PHE A 153 -2.89 -5.10 -23.45
C PHE A 153 -3.24 -6.58 -23.24
N HIS A 154 -2.87 -7.13 -22.09
CA HIS A 154 -3.23 -8.48 -21.66
C HIS A 154 -4.39 -8.47 -20.65
N ARG A 155 -5.08 -9.60 -20.53
CA ARG A 155 -6.06 -9.82 -19.45
C ARG A 155 -5.44 -9.47 -18.09
N GLY A 156 -6.15 -8.67 -17.30
CA GLY A 156 -5.76 -8.21 -15.98
C GLY A 156 -4.90 -6.95 -16.00
N ASP A 157 -4.53 -6.40 -17.15
CA ASP A 157 -3.81 -5.13 -17.20
C ASP A 157 -4.68 -3.97 -16.75
N LEU A 158 -4.09 -3.12 -15.92
CA LEU A 158 -4.72 -1.90 -15.46
C LEU A 158 -4.39 -0.78 -16.43
N ILE A 159 -5.43 -0.17 -16.99
CA ILE A 159 -5.34 0.88 -17.99
C ILE A 159 -5.83 2.17 -17.35
N LYS A 160 -4.99 3.21 -17.40
CA LYS A 160 -5.40 4.56 -16.97
C LYS A 160 -6.19 5.20 -18.11
N LEU A 161 -7.43 5.57 -17.86
CA LEU A 161 -8.24 6.34 -18.80
C LEU A 161 -7.64 7.74 -18.96
N LEU A 162 -7.56 8.19 -20.20
CA LEU A 162 -7.08 9.51 -20.54
C LEU A 162 -8.24 10.34 -21.14
N PRO A 163 -8.37 11.62 -20.77
CA PRO A 163 -9.39 12.48 -21.36
C PRO A 163 -9.15 12.62 -22.87
N VAL A 164 -10.18 12.40 -23.67
CA VAL A 164 -10.16 12.68 -25.10
C VAL A 164 -11.56 13.12 -25.54
N ALA A 165 -11.62 14.10 -26.43
CA ALA A 165 -12.88 14.52 -27.05
C ALA A 165 -13.22 13.59 -28.22
N ASP A 166 -14.52 13.51 -28.54
CA ASP A 166 -15.01 12.90 -29.79
C ASP A 166 -14.59 11.42 -30.00
N LEU A 167 -14.84 10.58 -28.98
CA LEU A 167 -14.70 9.12 -29.09
C LEU A 167 -15.90 8.51 -29.82
N GLU A 168 -15.62 7.61 -30.76
CA GLU A 168 -16.63 6.73 -31.32
C GLU A 168 -17.29 5.86 -30.23
N PRO A 169 -18.61 5.65 -30.28
CA PRO A 169 -19.31 4.80 -29.31
C PRO A 169 -18.67 3.40 -29.22
N GLY A 170 -18.44 2.93 -27.99
CA GLY A 170 -17.81 1.63 -27.74
C GLY A 170 -16.27 1.66 -27.72
N TRP A 171 -15.64 2.82 -27.93
CA TRP A 171 -14.20 3.01 -27.77
C TRP A 171 -13.85 3.84 -26.54
N GLN A 172 -12.67 3.57 -25.99
CA GLN A 172 -12.05 4.36 -24.95
C GLN A 172 -10.59 4.66 -25.30
N PHE A 173 -10.04 5.72 -24.71
CA PHE A 173 -8.62 6.06 -24.85
C PHE A 173 -7.93 5.97 -23.49
N GLY A 174 -6.75 5.37 -23.46
CA GLY A 174 -6.03 5.18 -22.22
C GLY A 174 -4.58 4.80 -22.42
N SER A 175 -3.89 4.63 -21.29
CA SER A 175 -2.47 4.28 -21.27
C SER A 175 -2.18 3.08 -20.38
N ALA A 176 -1.33 2.19 -20.87
CA ALA A 176 -0.78 1.05 -20.15
C ALA A 176 0.62 0.72 -20.67
N GLY A 177 1.53 0.30 -19.77
CA GLY A 177 2.89 -0.10 -20.16
C GLY A 177 3.69 1.00 -20.89
N GLY A 178 3.43 2.27 -20.60
CA GLY A 178 4.10 3.41 -21.25
C GLY A 178 3.60 3.75 -22.65
N ARG A 179 2.59 3.04 -23.17
CA ARG A 179 1.92 3.36 -24.44
C ARG A 179 0.51 3.88 -24.19
N SER A 180 0.00 4.66 -25.14
CA SER A 180 -1.39 5.13 -25.13
C SER A 180 -2.03 4.81 -26.47
N GLY A 181 -3.33 4.55 -26.47
CA GLY A 181 -4.06 4.17 -27.68
C GLY A 181 -5.55 3.95 -27.39
N LEU A 182 -6.30 3.78 -28.48
CA LEU A 182 -7.71 3.43 -28.43
C LEU A 182 -7.91 1.94 -28.13
N PHE A 183 -8.96 1.60 -27.41
CA PHE A 183 -9.35 0.21 -27.19
C PHE A 183 -10.87 0.03 -27.04
N PRO A 184 -11.39 -1.18 -27.32
CA PRO A 184 -12.82 -1.46 -27.16
C PRO A 184 -13.26 -1.46 -25.69
N ALA A 185 -14.33 -0.72 -25.39
CA ALA A 185 -14.86 -0.54 -24.04
C ALA A 185 -15.44 -1.83 -23.44
N ASP A 186 -15.89 -2.78 -24.28
CA ASP A 186 -16.49 -4.06 -23.86
C ASP A 186 -15.45 -5.09 -23.38
N MET A 187 -14.16 -4.79 -23.54
CA MET A 187 -13.05 -5.66 -23.11
C MET A 187 -12.55 -5.33 -21.70
N VAL A 188 -13.08 -4.29 -21.06
CA VAL A 188 -12.61 -3.79 -19.76
C VAL A 188 -13.76 -3.62 -18.77
N GLN A 189 -13.43 -3.45 -17.48
CA GLN A 189 -14.38 -3.00 -16.46
C GLN A 189 -13.76 -1.90 -15.58
N PRO A 190 -14.56 -1.05 -14.91
CA PRO A 190 -14.05 -0.09 -13.93
C PRO A 190 -13.19 -0.76 -12.86
N ALA A 191 -12.06 -0.14 -12.52
CA ALA A 191 -11.10 -0.65 -11.56
C ALA A 191 -10.73 0.39 -10.51
N ALA A 192 -10.30 -0.07 -9.33
CA ALA A 192 -9.74 0.83 -8.34
C ALA A 192 -8.40 1.40 -8.83
N ALA A 193 -8.12 2.65 -8.48
CA ALA A 193 -6.79 3.21 -8.70
C ALA A 193 -5.74 2.44 -7.86
N PRO A 194 -4.51 2.24 -8.37
CA PRO A 194 -3.43 1.68 -7.57
C PRO A 194 -3.21 2.56 -6.34
N TYR A 195 -3.00 1.94 -5.19
CA TYR A 195 -2.68 2.68 -3.97
C TYR A 195 -1.27 3.28 -4.10
N LEU A 196 -1.19 4.52 -4.57
CA LEU A 196 0.04 5.31 -4.58
C LEU A 196 0.05 6.21 -3.34
N PRO A 197 1.13 6.21 -2.54
CA PRO A 197 1.24 7.18 -1.45
C PRO A 197 1.24 8.60 -2.04
N SER A 198 0.38 9.49 -1.51
CA SER A 198 0.25 10.87 -1.98
C SER A 198 1.61 11.59 -1.98
N PRO A 199 1.97 12.35 -3.05
CA PRO A 199 3.18 13.16 -3.10
C PRO A 199 3.32 14.15 -1.94
N GLU A 200 2.21 14.62 -1.36
CA GLU A 200 2.21 15.54 -0.23
C GLU A 200 2.89 14.94 1.01
N GLN A 201 2.89 13.61 1.15
CA GLN A 201 3.59 12.94 2.25
C GLN A 201 5.11 12.92 2.09
N ARG A 202 5.62 12.98 0.85
CA ARG A 202 7.06 12.98 0.56
C ARG A 202 7.74 14.31 0.92
N ASN A 203 7.00 15.40 0.79
CA ASN A 203 7.53 16.76 0.97
C ASN A 203 7.65 17.17 2.45
N GLY A 204 6.89 16.52 3.35
CA GLY A 204 6.95 16.77 4.79
C GLY A 204 8.25 16.27 5.46
N TRP A 205 8.91 15.27 4.86
CA TRP A 205 10.15 14.68 5.39
C TRP A 205 11.42 15.39 4.93
N ARG A 206 11.38 16.15 3.83
CA ARG A 206 12.57 16.82 3.26
C ARG A 206 12.85 18.20 3.84
N ARG A 207 11.94 18.80 4.61
CA ARG A 207 12.10 20.18 5.12
C ARG A 207 12.65 20.26 6.55
N LYS A 208 12.90 19.14 7.24
CA LYS A 208 13.26 19.15 8.68
C LYS A 208 14.50 18.35 9.06
N SER A 209 15.48 18.27 8.16
CA SER A 209 16.81 17.73 8.47
C SER A 209 17.89 18.77 8.19
N GLN A 210 17.85 19.89 8.94
CA GLN A 210 19.06 20.60 9.37
C GLN A 210 18.74 21.55 10.53
N PRO A 211 19.23 21.25 11.74
CA PRO A 211 19.75 22.27 12.64
C PRO A 211 21.27 22.22 12.56
N GLN A 212 21.87 23.35 12.20
CA GLN A 212 23.29 23.62 12.36
C GLN A 212 23.65 23.50 13.85
N LEU A 213 24.40 22.46 14.22
CA LEU A 213 25.03 22.39 15.53
C LEU A 213 26.38 23.10 15.43
N GLY A 214 26.41 24.37 15.88
CA GLY A 214 27.65 25.08 16.10
C GLY A 214 28.39 24.45 17.29
N GLU A 215 29.59 23.94 17.04
CA GLU A 215 30.46 23.42 18.08
C GLU A 215 31.00 24.58 18.96
N PRO A 216 30.94 24.48 20.31
CA PRO A 216 31.75 25.32 21.18
C PRO A 216 33.18 24.75 21.21
N GLY A 217 34.15 25.57 20.78
CA GLY A 217 35.57 25.20 20.79
C GLY A 217 36.13 24.97 22.19
N PRO A 218 37.07 24.04 22.38
CA PRO A 218 37.78 23.90 23.64
C PRO A 218 38.98 24.86 23.70
N THR A 219 38.99 25.66 24.78
CA THR A 219 40.08 26.54 25.21
C THR A 219 41.31 25.75 25.69
N GLN A 220 42.44 26.02 25.03
CA GLN A 220 43.80 26.26 25.52
C GLN A 220 44.36 25.47 26.71
N TRP A 221 45.51 24.81 26.49
CA TRP A 221 46.66 24.91 27.39
C TRP A 221 47.98 24.86 26.61
N ASP A 222 48.74 25.95 26.67
CA ASP A 222 50.13 26.05 26.25
C ASP A 222 51.05 25.22 27.15
N ARG A 223 51.95 24.40 26.58
CA ARG A 223 53.39 24.48 26.91
C ARG A 223 54.29 23.63 26.01
N ALA A 224 55.38 24.28 25.62
CA ALA A 224 56.52 23.83 24.83
C ALA A 224 57.12 22.46 25.20
N SER A 225 57.68 21.77 24.21
CA SER A 225 59.03 21.19 24.29
C SER A 225 59.60 20.92 22.89
N GLU A 226 60.76 21.51 22.70
CA GLU A 226 61.75 21.47 21.63
C GLU A 226 62.28 20.07 21.26
N VAL A 227 62.83 19.99 20.03
CA VAL A 227 64.02 19.19 19.60
C VAL A 227 63.74 17.69 19.32
N ARG A 228 64.15 17.05 18.20
CA ARG A 228 65.43 17.06 17.45
C ARG A 228 65.18 16.46 16.05
N LYS A 229 65.72 17.09 15.01
CA LYS A 229 65.89 16.52 13.66
C LYS A 229 67.14 15.63 13.69
N THR A 230 67.01 14.35 13.39
CA THR A 230 68.14 13.50 13.02
C THR A 230 68.40 13.68 11.53
N GLY A 231 69.61 14.11 11.19
CA GLY A 231 70.18 13.89 9.87
C GLY A 231 71.05 12.64 9.95
N GLU A 232 70.99 11.82 8.90
CA GLU A 232 72.11 10.97 8.50
C GLU A 232 72.30 11.19 7.00
N ALA A 233 73.50 11.64 6.68
CA ALA A 233 74.11 11.58 5.37
C ALA A 233 75.05 10.37 5.40
N GLU A 234 74.94 9.49 4.42
CA GLU A 234 75.95 9.09 3.43
C GLU A 234 75.51 7.79 2.73
#